data_AF-A0A0D2U998-F1
#
_entry.id   AF-A0A0D2U998-F1
#
_cell.length_a   1.000
_cell.length_b   1.000
_cell.length_c   1.000
_cell.angle_alpha   90.00
_cell.angle_beta   90.00
_cell.angle_gamma   90.00
#
_symmetry.space_group_name_H-M   'P 1'
#
loop_
_entity.id
_entity.type
_entity.pdbx_description
1 polymer ?
#
loop_
_entity_poly.entity_id
_entity_poly.type
_entity_poly.pdbx_seq_one_letter_code
_entity_poly.pdbx_strand_id
1 'polypeptide(L)'
;IHGCCVLQRCIAHSNGPHRDKLITQISRNGLLLAQDPFGNYVVQYIIELKVNSGNLLSQFKGHNVHLSMQKFSSHVVEKCLKHFAESRSQIIRELTYVVHFEQLLQNPFANYVIQSALVVTKGPLHASLVDAVRPHTILRTSPYCKRIFSRNLLKK
;
A
#
# COMPACT_ATOMS: atom_id res chain seq x y z
N ILE A 1 -4.15 11.35 20.65
CA ILE A 1 -3.58 9.98 20.77
C ILE A 1 -4.58 8.93 21.28
N HIS A 2 -5.72 9.28 21.90
CA HIS A 2 -6.66 8.29 22.45
C HIS A 2 -7.73 7.74 21.45
N GLY A 3 -8.13 8.49 20.43
CA GLY A 3 -9.26 8.13 19.56
C GLY A 3 -9.05 6.89 18.66
N CYS A 4 -7.86 6.72 18.07
CA CYS A 4 -7.57 5.59 17.18
C CYS A 4 -7.54 4.25 17.93
N CYS A 5 -6.89 4.20 19.10
CA CYS A 5 -6.86 3.01 19.96
C CYS A 5 -8.25 2.62 20.45
N VAL A 6 -9.09 3.60 20.77
CA VAL A 6 -10.50 3.36 21.14
C VAL A 6 -11.27 2.78 19.96
N LEU A 7 -11.13 3.35 18.76
CA LEU A 7 -11.84 2.86 17.58
C LEU A 7 -11.42 1.43 17.20
N GLN A 8 -10.13 1.13 17.25
CA GLN A 8 -9.62 -0.24 17.05
C GLN A 8 -10.18 -1.21 18.09
N ARG A 9 -10.22 -0.82 19.38
CA ARG A 9 -10.86 -1.62 20.43
C ARG A 9 -12.35 -1.79 20.18
N CYS A 10 -13.07 -0.75 19.76
CA CYS A 10 -14.48 -0.85 19.42
C CYS A 10 -14.72 -1.83 18.28
N ILE A 11 -13.88 -1.83 17.24
CA ILE A 11 -13.97 -2.83 16.17
C ILE A 11 -13.65 -4.23 16.70
N ALA A 12 -12.66 -4.38 17.58
CA ALA A 12 -12.26 -5.66 18.15
C ALA A 12 -13.32 -6.28 19.09
N HIS A 13 -14.07 -5.45 19.83
CA HIS A 13 -15.06 -5.89 20.82
C HIS A 13 -16.51 -5.83 20.31
N SER A 14 -16.75 -5.34 19.09
CA SER A 14 -18.07 -5.38 18.46
C SER A 14 -18.26 -6.70 17.72
N ASN A 15 -19.50 -7.22 17.72
CA ASN A 15 -19.83 -8.49 17.09
C ASN A 15 -20.97 -8.34 16.08
N GLY A 16 -20.95 -9.19 15.05
CA GLY A 16 -22.02 -9.30 14.07
C GLY A 16 -22.33 -7.99 13.31
N PRO A 17 -23.62 -7.70 13.01
CA PRO A 17 -24.02 -6.61 12.12
C PRO A 17 -23.58 -5.21 12.55
N HIS A 18 -23.33 -5.00 13.85
CA HIS A 18 -22.93 -3.69 14.37
C HIS A 18 -21.47 -3.40 14.03
N ARG A 19 -20.61 -4.42 14.09
CA ARG A 19 -19.22 -4.33 13.64
C ARG A 19 -19.16 -4.04 12.14
N ASP A 20 -19.95 -4.76 11.34
CA ASP A 20 -19.96 -4.57 9.88
C ASP A 20 -20.43 -3.17 9.48
N LYS A 21 -21.47 -2.65 10.16
CA LYS A 21 -21.92 -1.25 9.97
C LYS A 21 -20.82 -0.26 10.34
N LEU A 22 -20.16 -0.44 11.47
CA LEU A 22 -19.06 0.44 11.90
C LEU A 22 -17.92 0.43 10.90
N ILE A 23 -17.45 -0.75 10.50
CA ILE A 23 -16.40 -0.92 9.48
C ILE A 23 -16.82 -0.27 8.17
N THR A 24 -18.07 -0.45 7.75
CA THR A 24 -18.58 0.19 6.53
C THR A 24 -18.52 1.71 6.60
N GLN A 25 -18.92 2.32 7.72
CA GLN A 25 -18.86 3.79 7.88
C GLN A 25 -17.42 4.30 7.89
N ILE A 26 -16.51 3.58 8.53
CA ILE A 26 -15.08 3.95 8.54
C ILE A 26 -14.51 3.83 7.13
N SER A 27 -14.78 2.72 6.45
CA SER A 27 -14.27 2.47 5.11
C SER A 27 -14.72 3.52 4.12
N ARG A 28 -15.93 4.11 4.25
CA ARG A 28 -16.40 5.21 3.39
C ARG A 28 -15.49 6.45 3.41
N ASN A 29 -14.70 6.63 4.46
CA ASN A 29 -13.72 7.71 4.59
C ASN A 29 -12.28 7.18 4.49
N GLY A 30 -12.10 6.00 3.91
CA GLY A 30 -10.84 5.26 3.89
C GLY A 30 -9.68 6.06 3.29
N LEU A 31 -9.92 6.79 2.19
CA LEU A 31 -8.88 7.61 1.56
C LEU A 31 -8.39 8.76 2.45
N LEU A 32 -9.31 9.44 3.14
CA LEU A 32 -8.97 10.52 4.07
C LEU A 32 -8.22 9.95 5.27
N LEU A 33 -8.76 8.89 5.87
CA LEU A 33 -8.18 8.25 7.05
C LEU A 33 -6.81 7.64 6.77
N ALA A 34 -6.57 7.09 5.58
CA ALA A 34 -5.28 6.52 5.21
C ALA A 34 -4.14 7.55 5.27
N GLN A 35 -4.45 8.82 5.01
CA GLN A 35 -3.47 9.92 5.01
C GLN A 35 -3.32 10.57 6.38
N ASP A 36 -4.26 10.35 7.30
CA ASP A 36 -4.24 10.92 8.64
C ASP A 36 -3.15 10.26 9.52
N PRO A 37 -2.40 11.05 10.33
CA PRO A 37 -1.37 10.53 11.23
C PRO A 37 -1.83 9.42 12.19
N PHE A 38 -3.11 9.37 12.54
CA PHE A 38 -3.71 8.38 13.43
C PHE A 38 -4.71 7.47 12.72
N GLY A 39 -5.50 8.01 11.78
CA GLY A 39 -6.50 7.28 11.00
C GLY A 39 -5.91 6.15 10.18
N ASN A 40 -4.64 6.29 9.72
CA ASN A 40 -4.00 5.27 8.91
C ASN A 40 -3.93 3.93 9.65
N TYR A 41 -3.73 3.92 10.97
CA TYR A 41 -3.69 2.69 11.77
C TYR A 41 -5.05 1.99 11.83
N VAL A 42 -6.16 2.74 11.76
CA VAL A 42 -7.51 2.16 11.68
C VAL A 42 -7.68 1.47 10.33
N VAL A 43 -7.29 2.14 9.25
CA VAL A 43 -7.40 1.59 7.90
C VAL A 43 -6.53 0.33 7.76
N GLN A 44 -5.30 0.36 8.26
CA GLN A 44 -4.43 -0.81 8.30
C GLN A 44 -5.07 -1.97 9.07
N TYR A 45 -5.69 -1.70 10.22
CA TYR A 45 -6.39 -2.73 11.00
C TYR A 45 -7.57 -3.34 10.22
N ILE A 46 -8.37 -2.54 9.52
CA ILE A 46 -9.45 -3.05 8.66
C ILE A 46 -8.90 -3.93 7.53
N ILE A 47 -7.78 -3.53 6.92
CA ILE A 47 -7.11 -4.32 5.88
C ILE A 47 -6.64 -5.67 6.42
N GLU A 48 -6.06 -5.70 7.63
CA GLU A 48 -5.59 -6.92 8.28
C GLU A 48 -6.72 -7.90 8.63
N LEU A 49 -7.90 -7.37 8.99
CA LEU A 49 -9.12 -8.15 9.18
C LEU A 49 -9.65 -8.74 7.86
N LYS A 50 -9.16 -8.27 6.71
CA LYS A 50 -9.56 -8.68 5.35
C LYS A 50 -11.05 -8.52 5.07
N VAL A 51 -11.67 -7.50 5.66
CA VAL A 51 -13.09 -7.19 5.49
C VAL A 51 -13.28 -5.89 4.72
N ASN A 52 -14.40 -5.79 4.01
CA ASN A 52 -14.78 -4.61 3.22
C ASN A 52 -13.68 -4.11 2.25
N SER A 53 -12.89 -5.04 1.69
CA SER A 53 -11.77 -4.71 0.80
C SER A 53 -12.24 -3.91 -0.42
N GLY A 54 -13.39 -4.26 -1.01
CA GLY A 54 -13.94 -3.59 -2.19
C GLY A 54 -14.11 -2.06 -2.01
N ASN A 55 -14.66 -1.62 -0.88
CA ASN A 55 -14.90 -0.19 -0.64
C ASN A 55 -13.58 0.58 -0.49
N LEU A 56 -12.64 0.06 0.29
CA LEU A 56 -11.31 0.67 0.46
C LEU A 56 -10.53 0.71 -0.86
N LEU A 57 -10.47 -0.42 -1.57
CA LEU A 57 -9.75 -0.54 -2.83
C LEU A 57 -10.33 0.38 -3.91
N SER A 58 -11.64 0.55 -3.96
CA SER A 58 -12.28 1.49 -4.89
C SER A 58 -11.88 2.94 -4.65
N GLN A 59 -11.66 3.33 -3.39
CA GLN A 59 -11.23 4.69 -3.04
C GLN A 59 -9.75 4.94 -3.31
N PHE A 60 -8.91 3.91 -3.14
CA PHE A 60 -7.48 4.04 -3.40
C PHE A 60 -7.15 3.99 -4.89
N LYS A 61 -8.07 3.49 -5.73
CA LYS A 61 -7.90 3.50 -7.18
C LYS A 61 -7.66 4.91 -7.71
N GLY A 62 -6.62 5.05 -8.53
CA GLY A 62 -6.16 6.34 -9.07
C GLY A 62 -5.32 7.17 -8.11
N HIS A 63 -5.21 6.77 -6.84
CA HIS A 63 -4.49 7.51 -5.80
C HIS A 63 -3.24 6.76 -5.30
N ASN A 64 -2.97 5.52 -5.76
CA ASN A 64 -1.93 4.69 -5.16
C ASN A 64 -0.53 5.31 -5.28
N VAL A 65 -0.25 6.04 -6.36
CA VAL A 65 1.02 6.77 -6.52
C VAL A 65 1.17 7.84 -5.43
N HIS A 66 0.15 8.69 -5.26
CA HIS A 66 0.16 9.75 -4.27
C HIS A 66 0.27 9.21 -2.85
N LEU A 67 -0.53 8.19 -2.52
CA LEU A 67 -0.50 7.53 -1.21
C LEU A 67 0.86 6.89 -0.93
N SER A 68 1.49 6.27 -1.93
CA SER A 68 2.82 5.65 -1.76
C SER A 68 3.91 6.66 -1.40
N MET A 69 3.77 7.92 -1.81
CA MET A 69 4.77 8.97 -1.58
C MET A 69 4.58 9.71 -0.24
N GLN A 70 3.58 9.35 0.56
CA GLN A 70 3.25 10.00 1.82
C GLN A 70 3.66 9.14 3.03
N LYS A 71 4.04 9.81 4.13
CA LYS A 71 4.55 9.17 5.35
C LYS A 71 3.59 8.13 5.96
N PHE A 72 2.28 8.42 5.97
CA PHE A 72 1.30 7.58 6.69
C PHE A 72 0.59 6.59 5.78
N SER A 73 0.15 7.06 4.60
CA SER A 73 -0.63 6.24 3.67
C SER A 73 0.23 5.24 2.89
N SER A 74 1.55 5.43 2.79
CA SER A 74 2.45 4.42 2.19
C SER A 74 2.33 3.07 2.90
N HIS A 75 2.26 3.07 4.24
CA HIS A 75 2.02 1.86 5.03
C HIS A 75 0.68 1.19 4.71
N VAL A 76 -0.36 1.98 4.41
CA VAL A 76 -1.67 1.47 3.98
C VAL A 76 -1.55 0.75 2.64
N VAL A 77 -0.83 1.33 1.67
CA VAL A 77 -0.58 0.70 0.36
C VAL A 77 0.21 -0.61 0.51
N GLU A 78 1.24 -0.63 1.38
CA GLU A 78 1.97 -1.86 1.69
C GLU A 78 1.06 -2.96 2.26
N LYS A 79 0.13 -2.61 3.14
CA LYS A 79 -0.86 -3.57 3.67
C LYS A 79 -1.81 -4.06 2.60
N CYS A 80 -2.29 -3.19 1.70
CA CYS A 80 -3.11 -3.61 0.55
C CYS A 80 -2.35 -4.64 -0.32
N LEU A 81 -1.09 -4.36 -0.68
CA LEU A 81 -0.24 -5.29 -1.45
C LEU A 81 -0.10 -6.65 -0.75
N LYS A 82 0.07 -6.65 0.57
CA LYS A 82 0.26 -7.89 1.35
C LYS A 82 -1.03 -8.69 1.52
N HIS A 83 -2.16 -8.04 1.81
CA HIS A 83 -3.40 -8.71 2.23
C HIS A 83 -4.43 -8.90 1.11
N PHE A 84 -4.43 -8.05 0.07
CA PHE A 84 -5.41 -8.06 -1.02
C PHE A 84 -4.74 -8.37 -2.35
N ALA A 85 -4.70 -9.65 -2.72
CA ALA A 85 -4.08 -10.10 -3.97
C ALA A 85 -4.75 -9.48 -5.20
N GLU A 86 -6.07 -9.26 -5.13
CA GLU A 86 -6.89 -8.62 -6.17
C GLU A 86 -6.48 -7.17 -6.44
N SER A 87 -5.88 -6.47 -5.48
CA SER A 87 -5.45 -5.08 -5.62
C SER A 87 -4.10 -4.92 -6.31
N ARG A 88 -3.26 -5.96 -6.29
CA ARG A 88 -1.85 -5.88 -6.69
C ARG A 88 -1.71 -5.41 -8.14
N SER A 89 -2.46 -6.02 -9.06
CA SER A 89 -2.39 -5.67 -10.48
C SER A 89 -2.68 -4.19 -10.72
N GLN A 90 -3.69 -3.65 -10.06
CA GLN A 90 -4.06 -2.25 -10.16
C GLN A 90 -2.98 -1.33 -9.57
N ILE A 91 -2.51 -1.64 -8.36
CA ILE A 91 -1.46 -0.85 -7.69
C ILE A 91 -0.19 -0.83 -8.53
N ILE A 92 0.28 -1.98 -9.02
CA ILE A 92 1.50 -2.04 -9.85
C ILE A 92 1.33 -1.23 -11.13
N ARG A 93 0.18 -1.36 -11.82
CA ARG A 93 -0.08 -0.56 -13.03
C ARG A 93 -0.06 0.94 -12.75
N GLU A 94 -0.68 1.39 -11.66
CA GLU A 94 -0.65 2.81 -11.30
C GLU A 94 0.79 3.29 -11.03
N LEU A 95 1.61 2.48 -10.35
CA LEU A 95 3.00 2.83 -10.06
C LEU A 95 3.89 2.85 -11.30
N THR A 96 3.79 1.86 -12.19
CA THR A 96 4.70 1.72 -13.34
C THR A 96 4.37 2.63 -14.53
N TYR A 97 3.17 3.21 -14.58
CA TYR A 97 2.76 4.14 -15.64
C TYR A 97 3.10 5.61 -15.33
N VAL A 98 3.74 5.89 -14.19
CA VAL A 98 4.17 7.25 -13.85
C VAL A 98 5.33 7.66 -14.76
N VAL A 99 5.24 8.87 -15.33
CA VAL A 99 6.26 9.43 -16.24
C VAL A 99 7.66 9.41 -15.63
N HIS A 100 7.76 9.76 -14.34
CA HIS A 100 9.01 9.81 -13.59
C HIS A 100 9.09 8.68 -12.53
N PHE A 101 9.05 7.43 -12.98
CA PHE A 101 9.09 6.26 -12.10
C PHE A 101 10.31 6.27 -11.15
N GLU A 102 11.46 6.79 -11.59
CA GLU A 102 12.66 6.97 -10.79
C GLU A 102 12.47 7.81 -9.54
N GLN A 103 11.49 8.73 -9.53
CA GLN A 103 11.15 9.52 -8.35
C GLN A 103 10.52 8.66 -7.26
N LEU A 104 9.73 7.64 -7.62
CA LEU A 104 9.17 6.68 -6.67
C LEU A 104 10.27 5.82 -6.03
N LEU A 105 11.27 5.42 -6.83
CA LEU A 105 12.40 4.62 -6.33
C LEU A 105 13.24 5.37 -5.30
N GLN A 106 13.35 6.69 -5.44
CA GLN A 106 14.15 7.56 -4.57
C GLN A 106 13.34 8.25 -3.46
N ASN A 107 12.01 8.20 -3.53
CA ASN A 107 11.16 8.81 -2.52
C ASN A 107 11.35 8.11 -1.15
N PRO A 108 11.43 8.85 -0.03
CA PRO A 108 11.66 8.28 1.31
C PRO A 108 10.62 7.24 1.77
N PHE A 109 9.43 7.23 1.18
CA PHE A 109 8.33 6.33 1.53
C PHE A 109 7.99 5.36 0.40
N ALA A 110 7.87 5.84 -0.84
CA ALA A 110 7.43 5.01 -1.97
C ALA A 110 8.44 3.90 -2.30
N ASN A 111 9.73 4.08 -2.00
CA ASN A 111 10.74 3.03 -2.17
C ASN A 111 10.38 1.75 -1.38
N TYR A 112 9.74 1.87 -0.22
CA TYR A 112 9.30 0.73 0.59
C TYR A 112 8.08 0.05 -0.05
N VAL A 113 7.16 0.82 -0.63
CA VAL A 113 6.03 0.28 -1.40
C VAL A 113 6.51 -0.53 -2.60
N ILE A 114 7.50 -0.03 -3.34
CA ILE A 114 8.11 -0.76 -4.48
C ILE A 114 8.81 -2.05 -4.00
N GLN A 115 9.53 -2.01 -2.88
CA GLN A 115 10.12 -3.21 -2.29
C GLN A 115 9.04 -4.23 -1.90
N SER A 116 8.00 -3.80 -1.20
CA SER A 116 6.86 -4.63 -0.80
C SER A 116 6.17 -5.25 -2.02
N ALA A 117 5.98 -4.47 -3.09
CA ALA A 117 5.47 -4.95 -4.37
C ALA A 117 6.35 -6.04 -4.99
N LEU A 118 7.68 -5.84 -5.08
CA LEU A 118 8.62 -6.84 -5.57
C LEU A 118 8.67 -8.11 -4.70
N VAL A 119 8.40 -7.97 -3.40
CA VAL A 119 8.35 -9.12 -2.48
C VAL A 119 7.10 -9.98 -2.72
N VAL A 120 5.93 -9.38 -2.87
CA VAL A 120 4.63 -10.09 -2.90
C VAL A 120 4.16 -10.52 -4.28
N THR A 121 4.67 -9.89 -5.35
CA THR A 121 4.30 -10.24 -6.73
C THR A 121 5.12 -11.41 -7.26
N LYS A 122 4.55 -12.15 -8.23
CA LYS A 122 5.19 -13.25 -8.96
C LYS A 122 4.72 -13.25 -10.42
N GLY A 123 5.40 -14.00 -11.29
CA GLY A 123 4.98 -14.23 -12.67
C GLY A 123 4.94 -12.93 -13.50
N PRO A 124 4.00 -12.81 -14.46
CA PRO A 124 3.98 -11.67 -15.40
C PRO A 124 3.89 -10.30 -14.72
N LEU A 125 3.17 -10.21 -13.60
CA LEU A 125 3.04 -8.96 -12.86
C LEU A 125 4.37 -8.53 -12.23
N HIS A 126 5.11 -9.49 -11.67
CA HIS A 126 6.45 -9.23 -11.12
C HIS A 126 7.43 -8.84 -12.22
N ALA A 127 7.43 -9.57 -13.35
CA ALA A 127 8.26 -9.25 -14.51
C ALA A 127 8.02 -7.81 -14.99
N SER A 128 6.75 -7.37 -15.09
CA SER A 128 6.41 -6.00 -15.49
C SER A 128 6.98 -4.93 -14.55
N LEU A 129 7.00 -5.20 -13.23
CA LEU A 129 7.58 -4.29 -12.25
C LEU A 129 9.11 -4.30 -12.33
N VAL A 130 9.73 -5.46 -12.55
CA VAL A 130 11.18 -5.58 -12.75
C VAL A 130 11.61 -4.83 -14.01
N ASP A 131 10.86 -4.94 -15.10
CA ASP A 131 11.15 -4.26 -16.36
C ASP A 131 11.04 -2.73 -16.22
N ALA A 132 10.15 -2.23 -15.36
CA ALA A 132 10.10 -0.80 -15.01
C ALA A 132 11.31 -0.37 -14.15
N VAL A 133 11.80 -1.22 -13.25
CA VAL A 133 12.94 -0.92 -12.36
C VAL A 133 14.29 -1.01 -13.06
N ARG A 134 14.46 -1.96 -13.99
CA ARG A 134 15.75 -2.33 -14.61
C ARG A 134 16.46 -1.16 -15.31
N PRO A 135 15.80 -0.26 -16.05
CA PRO A 135 16.46 0.90 -16.67
C PRO A 135 17.18 1.81 -15.66
N HIS A 136 16.73 1.83 -14.40
CA HIS A 136 17.23 2.75 -13.37
C HIS A 136 18.35 2.17 -12.50
N THR A 137 19.09 1.16 -12.99
CA THR A 137 20.20 0.52 -12.24
C THR A 137 21.27 1.49 -11.74
N ILE A 138 21.42 2.67 -12.34
CA ILE A 138 22.32 3.74 -11.87
C ILE A 138 21.99 4.17 -10.43
N LEU A 139 20.72 4.07 -10.02
CA LEU A 139 20.26 4.41 -8.68
C LEU A 139 20.68 3.42 -7.60
N ARG A 140 21.31 2.28 -7.95
CA ARG A 140 21.76 1.27 -6.97
C ARG A 140 22.65 1.82 -5.85
N THR A 141 23.32 2.95 -6.10
CA THR A 141 24.20 3.64 -5.14
C THR A 141 23.40 4.50 -4.16
N SER A 142 22.17 4.91 -4.51
CA SER A 142 21.28 5.71 -3.66
C SER A 142 20.89 4.93 -2.40
N PRO A 143 20.92 5.55 -1.21
CA PRO A 143 20.58 4.87 0.05
C PRO A 143 19.16 4.27 0.05
N TYR A 144 18.22 4.87 -0.67
CA TYR A 144 16.84 4.40 -0.77
C TYR A 144 16.69 3.17 -1.68
N CYS A 145 17.51 3.05 -2.71
CA CYS A 145 17.35 2.04 -3.76
C CYS A 145 18.19 0.77 -3.55
N LYS A 146 19.14 0.78 -2.60
CA LYS A 146 20.04 -0.36 -2.33
C LYS A 146 19.29 -1.70 -2.18
N ARG A 147 18.15 -1.69 -1.49
CA ARG A 147 17.34 -2.91 -1.28
C ARG A 147 16.58 -3.34 -2.53
N ILE A 148 16.05 -2.40 -3.31
CA ILE A 148 15.32 -2.66 -4.56
C ILE A 148 16.21 -3.41 -5.55
N PHE A 149 17.47 -2.99 -5.70
CA PHE A 149 18.43 -3.62 -6.61
C PHE A 149 19.15 -4.85 -6.03
N SER A 150 18.71 -5.38 -4.89
CA SER A 150 19.24 -6.63 -4.37
C SER A 150 18.87 -7.81 -5.28
N ARG A 151 19.84 -8.70 -5.54
CA ARG A 151 19.71 -9.80 -6.52
C ARG A 151 18.49 -10.72 -6.27
N ASN A 152 17.99 -10.78 -5.04
CA ASN A 152 16.91 -11.69 -4.66
C ASN A 152 15.52 -11.18 -5.03
N LEU A 153 15.33 -9.86 -5.17
CA LEU A 153 14.01 -9.28 -5.49
C LEU A 153 13.70 -9.27 -6.98
N LEU A 154 14.73 -9.29 -7.83
CA LEU A 154 14.60 -9.14 -9.28
C LEU A 154 14.60 -10.47 -10.06
N LYS A 155 14.62 -11.63 -9.37
CA LYS A 155 14.79 -12.97 -9.96
C LYS A 155 13.66 -13.98 -9.66
N LYS A 156 12.44 -13.52 -9.36
CA LYS A 156 11.28 -14.38 -9.06
C LYS A 156 10.42 -14.61 -10.29
#